data_AF-A0A949WJF7-F1
#
_entry.id   AF-A0A949WJF7-F1
#
_cell.length_a   1.000
_cell.length_b   1.000
_cell.length_c   1.000
_cell.angle_alpha   90.00
_cell.angle_beta   90.00
_cell.angle_gamma   90.00
#
_symmetry.space_group_name_H-M   'P 1'
#
loop_
_entity.id
_entity.type
_entity.pdbx_description
1 polymer ?
#
loop_
_entity_poly.entity_id
_entity_poly.type
_entity_poly.pdbx_seq_one_letter_code
_entity_poly.pdbx_strand_id
1 'polypeptide(L)'
;MVLASRMQSFPYPMLNSQNLQNSTTKYRRYLFEFLGSERYSRPYRRGVGSIIEKYLPENGFFIEAGANNGFLESNTYYLERFRNWQGILIEPIPHLHQQCVKERPNSQVFNCALVSQDFSENEIEMMYGHTMSLVKGAFDDEQVESERVAFAGRKLGFTPYPIKVPARTLTSILDEANIDKIDFFSLDVEGFELNALQGLDFDKYLPEFMLVECLNEQSFQEIKAYIADYYDLFKKASQVDYLFKSKE
;
A
#
# COMPACT_ATOMS: atom_id res chain seq x y z
N MET A 1 -8.97 -45.38 -22.73
CA MET A 1 -9.70 -44.82 -21.58
C MET A 1 -8.90 -43.61 -21.10
N VAL A 2 -9.24 -42.42 -21.62
CA VAL A 2 -8.46 -41.18 -21.45
C VAL A 2 -9.05 -40.41 -20.27
N LEU A 3 -8.23 -40.15 -19.25
CA LEU A 3 -8.57 -39.32 -18.10
C LEU A 3 -8.44 -37.84 -18.49
N ALA A 4 -9.57 -37.15 -18.65
CA ALA A 4 -9.63 -35.70 -18.67
C ALA A 4 -10.05 -35.22 -17.27
N SER A 5 -9.08 -34.72 -16.50
CA SER A 5 -9.34 -34.09 -15.20
C SER A 5 -10.02 -32.74 -15.40
N ARG A 6 -11.20 -32.58 -14.79
CA ARG A 6 -11.98 -31.33 -14.77
C ARG A 6 -11.16 -30.17 -14.21
N MET A 7 -10.93 -29.15 -15.02
CA MET A 7 -10.61 -27.81 -14.51
C MET A 7 -11.79 -27.32 -13.68
N GLN A 8 -11.57 -27.09 -12.38
CA GLN A 8 -12.51 -26.36 -11.54
C GLN A 8 -12.51 -24.90 -12.01
N SER A 9 -13.59 -24.48 -12.64
CA SER A 9 -13.85 -23.09 -12.99
C SER A 9 -14.08 -22.30 -11.70
N PHE A 10 -13.16 -21.40 -11.36
CA PHE A 10 -13.39 -20.36 -10.34
C PHE A 10 -14.57 -19.48 -10.79
N PRO A 11 -15.54 -19.18 -9.91
CA PRO A 11 -16.65 -18.31 -10.26
C PRO A 11 -16.12 -16.89 -10.44
N TYR A 12 -16.16 -16.37 -11.66
CA TYR A 12 -16.02 -14.93 -11.90
C TYR A 12 -17.14 -14.20 -11.15
N PRO A 13 -16.84 -13.17 -10.33
CA PRO A 13 -17.89 -12.41 -9.66
C PRO A 13 -18.74 -11.68 -10.70
N MET A 14 -20.06 -11.81 -10.56
CA MET A 14 -21.04 -11.05 -11.35
C MET A 14 -20.79 -9.54 -11.25
N LEU A 15 -20.92 -8.84 -12.37
CA LEU A 15 -20.76 -7.39 -12.52
C LEU A 15 -21.72 -6.65 -11.58
N ASN A 16 -21.20 -6.16 -10.45
CA ASN A 16 -21.94 -5.32 -9.51
C ASN A 16 -22.03 -3.86 -10.01
N SER A 17 -23.05 -3.11 -9.60
CA SER A 17 -23.28 -1.71 -10.04
C SER A 17 -22.12 -0.75 -9.70
N GLN A 18 -21.32 -1.06 -8.68
CA GLN A 18 -20.06 -0.36 -8.36
C GLN A 18 -19.00 -0.55 -9.46
N ASN A 19 -18.92 -1.71 -10.12
CA ASN A 19 -17.99 -1.94 -11.24
C ASN A 19 -18.34 -1.10 -12.48
N LEU A 20 -19.61 -0.76 -12.70
CA LEU A 20 -20.05 0.10 -13.80
C LEU A 20 -19.73 1.58 -13.55
N GLN A 21 -19.89 2.06 -12.31
CA GLN A 21 -19.44 3.40 -11.90
C GLN A 21 -17.90 3.52 -11.93
N ASN A 22 -17.19 2.46 -11.55
CA ASN A 22 -15.73 2.40 -11.62
C ASN A 22 -15.20 2.41 -13.07
N SER A 23 -15.89 1.71 -13.99
CA SER A 23 -15.53 1.67 -15.40
C SER A 23 -15.62 3.04 -16.08
N THR A 24 -16.76 3.75 -15.94
CA THR A 24 -16.93 5.09 -16.52
C THR A 24 -15.97 6.12 -15.91
N THR A 25 -15.69 6.01 -14.60
CA THR A 25 -14.73 6.88 -13.90
C THR A 25 -13.30 6.62 -14.39
N LYS A 26 -12.93 5.34 -14.59
CA LYS A 26 -11.63 4.94 -15.14
C LYS A 26 -11.40 5.48 -16.56
N TYR A 27 -12.39 5.33 -17.46
CA TYR A 27 -12.28 5.86 -18.82
C TYR A 27 -12.21 7.39 -18.84
N ARG A 28 -12.99 8.06 -17.98
CA ARG A 28 -12.93 9.52 -17.83
C ARG A 28 -11.56 9.97 -17.39
N ARG A 29 -10.97 9.32 -16.38
CA ARG A 29 -9.61 9.63 -15.93
C ARG A 29 -8.61 9.51 -17.10
N TYR A 30 -8.57 8.36 -17.79
CA TYR A 30 -7.62 8.19 -18.88
C TYR A 30 -7.79 9.19 -20.02
N LEU A 31 -9.03 9.55 -20.37
CA LEU A 31 -9.28 10.58 -21.37
C LEU A 31 -8.74 11.94 -20.92
N PHE A 32 -8.96 12.31 -19.66
CA PHE A 32 -8.44 13.58 -19.13
C PHE A 32 -6.92 13.58 -19.06
N GLU A 33 -6.29 12.48 -18.62
CA GLU A 33 -4.84 12.33 -18.62
C GLU A 33 -4.24 12.43 -20.02
N PHE A 34 -4.87 11.79 -21.02
CA PHE A 34 -4.46 11.90 -22.42
C PHE A 34 -4.52 13.34 -22.93
N LEU A 35 -5.48 14.14 -22.44
CA LEU A 35 -5.60 15.56 -22.73
C LEU A 35 -4.70 16.45 -21.85
N GLY A 36 -3.81 15.86 -21.05
CA GLY A 36 -2.91 16.59 -20.14
C GLY A 36 -3.58 17.16 -18.90
N SER A 37 -4.79 16.69 -18.56
CA SER A 37 -5.55 17.15 -17.40
C SER A 37 -5.45 16.17 -16.22
N GLU A 38 -4.96 16.67 -15.10
CA GLU A 38 -4.81 15.98 -13.82
C GLU A 38 -6.11 15.83 -13.00
N ARG A 39 -7.26 16.29 -13.52
CA ARG A 39 -8.52 16.45 -12.77
C ARG A 39 -8.97 15.21 -11.97
N TYR A 40 -8.65 14.02 -12.46
CA TYR A 40 -9.07 12.74 -11.87
C TYR A 40 -7.89 11.87 -11.41
N SER A 41 -6.71 12.47 -11.27
CA SER A 41 -5.46 11.75 -11.01
C SER A 41 -4.92 11.99 -9.60
N ARG A 42 -5.77 12.52 -8.69
CA ARG A 42 -5.51 12.69 -7.25
C ARG A 42 -6.49 11.85 -6.43
N PRO A 43 -6.32 10.51 -6.36
CA PRO A 43 -7.23 9.60 -5.70
C PRO A 43 -7.08 9.58 -4.17
N TYR A 44 -6.68 10.70 -3.55
CA TYR A 44 -6.24 10.72 -2.16
C TYR A 44 -7.34 10.39 -1.16
N ARG A 45 -7.08 9.40 -0.32
CA ARG A 45 -7.89 9.12 0.85
C ARG A 45 -7.80 10.31 1.81
N ARG A 46 -8.95 10.78 2.30
CA ARG A 46 -9.06 11.89 3.28
C ARG A 46 -8.36 13.20 2.87
N GLY A 47 -7.95 13.37 1.61
CA GLY A 47 -7.21 14.54 1.13
C GLY A 47 -5.75 14.63 1.60
N VAL A 48 -5.19 13.53 2.13
CA VAL A 48 -3.85 13.50 2.75
C VAL A 48 -2.75 13.81 1.73
N GLY A 49 -2.80 13.22 0.53
CA GLY A 49 -1.85 13.50 -0.55
C GLY A 49 -1.72 15.00 -0.87
N SER A 50 -2.84 15.74 -0.92
CA SER A 50 -2.83 17.19 -1.17
C SER A 50 -2.09 18.01 -0.10
N ILE A 51 -1.99 17.48 1.12
CA ILE A 51 -1.21 18.12 2.20
C ILE A 51 0.27 17.86 1.98
N ILE A 52 0.63 16.61 1.64
CA ILE A 52 2.00 16.15 1.52
C ILE A 52 2.68 16.71 0.27
N GLU A 53 1.98 16.78 -0.87
CA GLU A 53 2.49 17.31 -2.14
C GLU A 53 3.19 18.67 -2.01
N LYS A 54 2.74 19.51 -1.06
CA LYS A 54 3.27 20.85 -0.79
C LYS A 54 4.69 20.86 -0.24
N TYR A 55 5.14 19.73 0.31
CA TYR A 55 6.45 19.57 0.93
C TYR A 55 7.39 18.74 0.07
N LEU A 56 6.85 18.01 -0.91
CA LEU A 56 7.63 17.14 -1.79
C LEU A 56 8.29 17.92 -2.93
N PRO A 57 9.51 17.52 -3.35
CA PRO A 57 10.20 18.12 -4.48
C PRO A 57 9.42 17.91 -5.79
N GLU A 58 9.85 18.64 -6.84
CA GLU A 58 9.13 18.60 -8.11
C GLU A 58 9.21 17.24 -8.80
N ASN A 59 10.34 16.55 -8.67
CA ASN A 59 10.53 15.15 -9.06
C ASN A 59 11.22 14.43 -7.90
N GLY A 60 11.15 13.10 -7.88
CA GLY A 60 11.75 12.29 -6.83
C GLY A 60 11.44 10.82 -6.99
N PHE A 61 11.85 10.05 -5.99
CA PHE A 61 11.59 8.63 -5.87
C PHE A 61 10.67 8.34 -4.68
N PHE A 62 9.64 7.52 -4.91
CA PHE A 62 8.73 7.11 -3.83
C PHE A 62 8.75 5.59 -3.58
N ILE A 63 8.36 5.23 -2.36
CA ILE A 63 7.90 3.88 -2.01
C ILE A 63 6.43 4.00 -1.58
N GLU A 64 5.58 3.10 -2.06
CA GLU A 64 4.21 2.94 -1.56
C GLU A 64 3.98 1.48 -1.18
N ALA A 65 3.85 1.22 0.12
CA ALA A 65 3.46 -0.07 0.67
C ALA A 65 1.98 -0.04 1.03
N GLY A 66 1.23 -1.03 0.52
CA GLY A 66 -0.24 -0.99 0.50
C GLY A 66 -0.81 -0.44 -0.80
N ALA A 67 -0.17 -0.73 -1.94
CA ALA A 67 -0.51 -0.09 -3.22
C ALA A 67 -1.91 -0.46 -3.77
N ASN A 68 -2.57 -1.48 -3.23
CA ASN A 68 -3.89 -1.94 -3.62
C ASN A 68 -3.98 -2.17 -5.14
N ASN A 69 -4.86 -1.48 -5.88
CA ASN A 69 -4.97 -1.63 -7.33
C ASN A 69 -4.07 -0.68 -8.13
N GLY A 70 -3.17 0.05 -7.45
CA GLY A 70 -2.25 1.01 -8.03
C GLY A 70 -2.88 2.36 -8.34
N PHE A 71 -4.11 2.64 -7.90
CA PHE A 71 -4.74 3.94 -8.07
C PHE A 71 -5.63 4.34 -6.91
N LEU A 72 -6.59 3.50 -6.54
CA LEU A 72 -7.58 3.83 -5.51
C LEU A 72 -6.85 4.14 -4.19
N GLU A 73 -7.14 5.32 -3.61
CA GLU A 73 -6.58 5.77 -2.35
C GLU A 73 -5.05 6.04 -2.36
N SER A 74 -4.39 5.93 -3.51
CA SER A 74 -2.94 6.11 -3.62
C SER A 74 -2.49 7.55 -3.34
N ASN A 75 -1.43 7.69 -2.55
CA ASN A 75 -0.77 8.97 -2.27
C ASN A 75 0.26 9.33 -3.33
N THR A 76 0.75 8.35 -4.10
CA THR A 76 1.83 8.55 -5.07
C THR A 76 1.34 8.64 -6.51
N TYR A 77 0.06 8.33 -6.77
CA TYR A 77 -0.42 8.18 -8.15
C TYR A 77 -0.13 9.39 -9.02
N TYR A 78 -0.53 10.55 -8.53
CA TYR A 78 -0.32 11.85 -9.16
C TYR A 78 1.17 12.15 -9.39
N LEU A 79 2.04 11.77 -8.44
CA LEU A 79 3.48 12.05 -8.49
C LEU A 79 4.11 11.36 -9.71
N GLU A 80 3.86 10.07 -9.91
CA GLU A 80 4.37 9.34 -11.08
C GLU A 80 3.75 9.87 -12.38
N ARG A 81 2.44 10.13 -12.38
CA ARG A 81 1.71 10.43 -13.62
C ARG A 81 1.96 11.84 -14.14
N PHE A 82 2.17 12.82 -13.26
CA PHE A 82 2.22 14.24 -13.63
C PHE A 82 3.46 14.99 -13.13
N ARG A 83 4.21 14.45 -12.15
CA ARG A 83 5.40 15.09 -11.59
C ARG A 83 6.72 14.40 -11.95
N ASN A 84 6.69 13.44 -12.89
CA ASN A 84 7.89 12.71 -13.32
C ASN A 84 8.61 11.98 -12.17
N TRP A 85 7.85 11.52 -11.17
CA TRP A 85 8.40 10.65 -10.14
C TRP A 85 8.49 9.21 -10.64
N GLN A 86 9.45 8.48 -10.08
CA GLN A 86 9.55 7.02 -10.21
C GLN A 86 9.36 6.40 -8.84
N GLY A 87 9.08 5.11 -8.77
CA GLY A 87 8.96 4.48 -7.47
C GLY A 87 8.78 2.98 -7.46
N ILE A 88 8.58 2.50 -6.25
CA ILE A 88 8.30 1.12 -5.91
C ILE A 88 6.88 1.05 -5.33
N LEU A 89 6.13 0.06 -5.79
CA LEU A 89 4.84 -0.32 -5.25
C LEU A 89 4.95 -1.72 -4.64
N ILE A 90 4.45 -1.89 -3.42
CA ILE A 90 4.43 -3.18 -2.73
C ILE A 90 2.98 -3.54 -2.45
N GLU A 91 2.55 -4.68 -3.00
CA GLU A 91 1.18 -5.18 -2.87
C GLU A 91 1.19 -6.72 -2.74
N PRO A 92 0.82 -7.27 -1.57
CA PRO A 92 0.88 -8.71 -1.32
C PRO A 92 -0.16 -9.51 -2.10
N ILE A 93 -1.32 -8.94 -2.44
CA ILE A 93 -2.42 -9.69 -3.04
C ILE A 93 -2.19 -9.85 -4.56
N PRO A 94 -2.05 -11.08 -5.10
CA PRO A 94 -1.57 -11.28 -6.47
C PRO A 94 -2.40 -10.58 -7.57
N HIS A 95 -3.73 -10.56 -7.46
CA HIS A 95 -4.58 -9.91 -8.46
C HIS A 95 -4.62 -8.38 -8.33
N LEU A 96 -4.30 -7.83 -7.16
CA LEU A 96 -4.12 -6.40 -6.94
C LEU A 96 -2.74 -5.96 -7.45
N HIS A 97 -1.70 -6.72 -7.16
CA HIS A 97 -0.37 -6.56 -7.76
C HIS A 97 -0.43 -6.52 -9.31
N GLN A 98 -1.15 -7.46 -9.94
CA GLN A 98 -1.33 -7.44 -11.40
C GLN A 98 -2.05 -6.19 -11.92
N GLN A 99 -2.91 -5.57 -11.11
CA GLN A 99 -3.52 -4.28 -11.43
C GLN A 99 -2.51 -3.16 -11.29
N CYS A 100 -1.71 -3.12 -10.22
CA CYS A 100 -0.61 -2.17 -10.05
C CYS A 100 0.32 -2.17 -11.27
N VAL A 101 0.79 -3.34 -11.73
CA VAL A 101 1.69 -3.45 -12.90
C VAL A 101 1.08 -2.81 -14.15
N LYS A 102 -0.23 -2.95 -14.36
CA LYS A 102 -0.94 -2.36 -15.52
C LYS A 102 -1.18 -0.86 -15.34
N GLU A 103 -1.47 -0.45 -14.11
CA GLU A 103 -1.89 0.90 -13.76
C GLU A 103 -0.70 1.85 -13.59
N ARG A 104 0.49 1.29 -13.30
CA ARG A 104 1.71 1.98 -12.87
C ARG A 104 2.95 1.49 -13.63
N PRO A 105 2.95 1.57 -14.97
CA PRO A 105 3.98 0.97 -15.81
C PRO A 105 5.38 1.60 -15.66
N ASN A 106 5.47 2.77 -15.01
CA ASN A 106 6.73 3.46 -14.76
C ASN A 106 7.33 3.13 -13.38
N SER A 107 6.65 2.31 -12.58
CA SER A 107 7.09 1.88 -11.25
C SER A 107 7.41 0.40 -11.23
N GLN A 108 8.37 0.02 -10.38
CA GLN A 108 8.61 -1.38 -10.04
C GLN A 108 7.52 -1.84 -9.08
N VAL A 109 6.99 -3.05 -9.27
CA VAL A 109 5.91 -3.58 -8.43
C VAL A 109 6.32 -4.93 -7.86
N PHE A 110 6.25 -5.05 -6.53
CA PHE A 110 6.64 -6.25 -5.80
C PHE A 110 5.42 -6.93 -5.19
N ASN A 111 5.29 -8.24 -5.42
CA ASN A 111 4.19 -9.05 -4.89
C ASN A 111 4.58 -9.76 -3.60
N CYS A 112 4.61 -9.01 -2.49
CA CYS A 112 4.97 -9.54 -1.18
C CYS A 112 4.36 -8.70 -0.05
N ALA A 113 4.24 -9.29 1.13
CA ALA A 113 4.01 -8.56 2.37
C ALA A 113 5.37 -8.13 2.97
N LEU A 114 5.38 -6.93 3.56
CA LEU A 114 6.53 -6.46 4.33
C LEU A 114 6.55 -7.11 5.71
N VAL A 115 7.72 -7.57 6.13
CA VAL A 115 7.95 -8.21 7.43
C VAL A 115 9.20 -7.66 8.10
N SER A 116 9.32 -7.91 9.41
CA SER A 116 10.48 -7.51 10.21
C SER A 116 11.74 -8.29 9.85
N GLN A 117 12.91 -7.76 10.21
CA GLN A 117 14.21 -8.38 9.93
C GLN A 117 14.38 -9.77 10.55
N ASP A 118 13.70 -10.06 11.67
CA ASP A 118 13.75 -11.33 12.39
C ASP A 118 12.68 -12.34 11.93
N PHE A 119 11.80 -11.97 10.99
CA PHE A 119 10.84 -12.90 10.39
C PHE A 119 11.57 -14.01 9.62
N SER A 120 11.28 -15.26 9.95
CA SER A 120 12.08 -16.42 9.50
C SER A 120 11.41 -17.26 8.41
N GLU A 121 10.13 -17.03 8.12
CA GLU A 121 9.39 -17.76 7.09
C GLU A 121 9.46 -17.04 5.74
N ASN A 122 9.26 -17.79 4.65
CA ASN A 122 9.23 -17.22 3.29
C ASN A 122 7.85 -16.68 2.88
N GLU A 123 6.81 -17.06 3.63
CA GLU A 123 5.44 -16.68 3.37
C GLU A 123 4.75 -16.27 4.67
N ILE A 124 3.73 -15.43 4.55
CA ILE A 124 2.89 -15.01 5.67
C ILE A 124 1.40 -15.16 5.30
N GLU A 125 0.58 -15.53 6.28
CA GLU A 125 -0.87 -15.66 6.11
C GLU A 125 -1.55 -14.30 6.28
N MET A 126 -2.40 -13.95 5.34
CA MET A 126 -3.22 -12.75 5.32
C MET A 126 -4.69 -13.10 5.17
N MET A 127 -5.56 -12.23 5.66
CA MET A 127 -6.98 -12.24 5.36
C MET A 127 -7.27 -11.22 4.26
N TYR A 128 -7.64 -11.69 3.07
CA TYR A 128 -8.02 -10.79 1.98
C TYR A 128 -9.40 -10.17 2.27
N GLY A 129 -9.46 -8.83 2.27
CA GLY A 129 -10.63 -8.03 2.63
C GLY A 129 -10.83 -6.81 1.72
N HIS A 130 -10.45 -6.91 0.45
CA HIS A 130 -10.35 -5.77 -0.49
C HIS A 130 -9.40 -4.69 0.03
N THR A 131 -9.88 -3.44 0.21
CA THR A 131 -9.09 -2.30 0.71
C THR A 131 -8.70 -2.46 2.18
N MET A 132 -9.22 -3.47 2.89
CA MET A 132 -8.92 -3.74 4.30
C MET A 132 -8.33 -5.14 4.47
N SER A 133 -7.45 -5.54 3.55
CA SER A 133 -6.72 -6.81 3.68
C SER A 133 -5.66 -6.66 4.76
N LEU A 134 -5.51 -7.66 5.63
CA LEU A 134 -4.62 -7.58 6.79
C LEU A 134 -3.80 -8.86 6.96
N VAL A 135 -2.64 -8.74 7.60
CA VAL A 135 -1.84 -9.90 8.06
C VAL A 135 -2.51 -10.53 9.27
N LYS A 136 -2.56 -11.87 9.33
CA LYS A 136 -3.07 -12.57 10.50
C LYS A 136 -2.18 -12.33 11.71
N GLY A 137 -2.76 -11.84 12.81
CA GLY A 137 -2.01 -11.40 13.97
C GLY A 137 -1.49 -9.97 13.85
N ALA A 138 -2.01 -9.16 12.93
CA ALA A 138 -1.74 -7.72 12.89
C ALA A 138 -2.30 -6.96 14.10
N PHE A 139 -3.17 -7.60 14.88
CA PHE A 139 -3.74 -7.06 16.11
C PHE A 139 -3.55 -8.06 17.25
N ASP A 140 -3.21 -7.56 18.44
CA ASP A 140 -3.13 -8.38 19.66
C ASP A 140 -4.50 -8.98 20.06
N ASP A 141 -5.60 -8.31 19.67
CA ASP A 141 -6.97 -8.73 19.95
C ASP A 141 -7.61 -9.38 18.72
N GLU A 142 -7.78 -10.71 18.77
CA GLU A 142 -8.45 -11.50 17.72
C GLU A 142 -9.89 -11.05 17.43
N GLN A 143 -10.58 -10.43 18.39
CA GLN A 143 -11.94 -9.89 18.18
C GLN A 143 -11.89 -8.68 17.27
N VAL A 144 -10.92 -7.78 17.46
CA VAL A 144 -10.72 -6.60 16.61
C VAL A 144 -10.42 -7.01 15.18
N GLU A 145 -9.54 -8.00 15.00
CA GLU A 145 -9.22 -8.56 13.68
C GLU A 145 -10.48 -9.15 13.03
N SER A 146 -11.21 -9.99 13.75
CA SER A 146 -12.44 -10.63 13.27
C SER A 146 -13.53 -9.61 12.89
N GLU A 147 -13.70 -8.55 13.68
CA GLU A 147 -14.68 -7.50 13.41
C GLU A 147 -14.33 -6.69 12.16
N ARG A 148 -13.05 -6.38 11.93
CA ARG A 148 -12.58 -5.70 10.71
C ARG A 148 -12.82 -6.56 9.48
N VAL A 149 -12.43 -7.83 9.53
CA VAL A 149 -12.67 -8.79 8.45
C VAL A 149 -14.18 -8.87 8.16
N ALA A 150 -15.01 -9.04 9.19
CA ALA A 150 -16.46 -9.09 9.03
C ALA A 150 -17.06 -7.78 8.48
N PHE A 151 -16.54 -6.62 8.90
CA PHE A 151 -16.94 -5.33 8.37
C PHE A 151 -16.61 -5.20 6.88
N ALA A 152 -15.42 -5.63 6.45
CA ALA A 152 -15.01 -5.67 5.05
C ALA A 152 -16.05 -6.43 4.22
N GLY A 153 -16.40 -7.64 4.67
CA GLY A 153 -17.34 -8.50 3.97
C GLY A 153 -18.74 -7.89 3.86
N ARG A 154 -19.26 -7.33 4.96
CA ARG A 154 -20.59 -6.69 4.99
C ARG A 154 -20.66 -5.44 4.10
N LYS A 155 -19.65 -4.57 4.16
CA LYS A 155 -19.64 -3.30 3.41
C LYS A 155 -19.50 -3.51 1.91
N LEU A 156 -18.73 -4.51 1.50
CA LEU A 156 -18.36 -4.71 0.11
C LEU A 156 -19.14 -5.85 -0.57
N GLY A 157 -20.04 -6.53 0.16
CA GLY A 157 -20.78 -7.68 -0.37
C GLY A 157 -19.85 -8.82 -0.75
N PHE A 158 -18.77 -8.99 0.01
CA PHE A 158 -17.66 -9.89 -0.26
C PHE A 158 -17.48 -10.87 0.91
N THR A 159 -16.88 -12.03 0.67
CA THR A 159 -16.53 -12.97 1.74
C THR A 159 -15.01 -13.02 1.85
N PRO A 160 -14.43 -12.46 2.92
CA PRO A 160 -13.00 -12.55 3.18
C PRO A 160 -12.51 -13.99 3.21
N TYR A 161 -11.29 -14.20 2.76
CA TYR A 161 -10.66 -15.53 2.73
C TYR A 161 -9.16 -15.44 3.07
N PRO A 162 -8.59 -16.49 3.68
CA PRO A 162 -7.16 -16.54 3.97
C PRO A 162 -6.36 -16.78 2.69
N ILE A 163 -5.18 -16.16 2.61
CA ILE A 163 -4.21 -16.31 1.53
C ILE A 163 -2.79 -16.29 2.10
N LYS A 164 -1.91 -17.14 1.59
CA LYS A 164 -0.48 -17.04 1.86
C LYS A 164 0.20 -16.24 0.76
N VAL A 165 1.09 -15.33 1.14
CA VAL A 165 1.82 -14.46 0.22
C VAL A 165 3.30 -14.47 0.57
N PRO A 166 4.20 -14.21 -0.40
CA PRO A 166 5.62 -14.08 -0.11
C PRO A 166 5.89 -12.99 0.94
N ALA A 167 6.80 -13.26 1.87
CA ALA A 167 7.23 -12.33 2.91
C ALA A 167 8.63 -11.79 2.58
N ARG A 168 8.82 -10.48 2.66
CA ARG A 168 10.11 -9.82 2.41
C ARG A 168 10.34 -8.64 3.34
N THR A 169 11.59 -8.42 3.72
CA THR A 169 11.97 -7.16 4.38
C THR A 169 12.02 -6.03 3.35
N LEU A 170 11.73 -4.80 3.77
CA LEU A 170 11.82 -3.65 2.87
C LEU A 170 13.26 -3.44 2.38
N THR A 171 14.25 -3.64 3.24
CA THR A 171 15.67 -3.62 2.86
C THR A 171 15.96 -4.57 1.69
N SER A 172 15.46 -5.81 1.72
CA SER A 172 15.71 -6.76 0.63
C SER A 172 15.16 -6.31 -0.72
N ILE A 173 14.06 -5.55 -0.71
CA ILE A 173 13.42 -5.02 -1.92
C ILE A 173 14.23 -3.84 -2.46
N LEU A 174 14.66 -2.95 -1.57
CA LEU A 174 15.47 -1.77 -1.93
C LEU A 174 16.87 -2.16 -2.43
N ASP A 175 17.45 -3.22 -1.87
CA ASP A 175 18.68 -3.84 -2.34
C ASP A 175 18.53 -4.35 -3.79
N GLU A 176 17.46 -5.09 -4.07
CA GLU A 176 17.18 -5.63 -5.41
C GLU A 176 16.91 -4.52 -6.43
N ALA A 177 16.18 -3.48 -6.03
CA ALA A 177 15.86 -2.35 -6.90
C ALA A 177 17.03 -1.39 -7.13
N ASN A 178 18.13 -1.53 -6.37
CA ASN A 178 19.34 -0.71 -6.45
C ASN A 178 19.03 0.81 -6.40
N ILE A 179 18.30 1.21 -5.36
CA ILE A 179 17.85 2.59 -5.14
C ILE A 179 18.80 3.32 -4.20
N ASP A 180 19.25 4.52 -4.55
CA ASP A 180 20.18 5.30 -3.73
C ASP A 180 19.49 6.41 -2.90
N LYS A 181 18.37 6.96 -3.39
CA LYS A 181 17.66 8.06 -2.75
C LYS A 181 16.16 7.80 -2.74
N ILE A 182 15.52 8.07 -1.61
CA ILE A 182 14.07 7.96 -1.43
C ILE A 182 13.57 9.30 -0.89
N ASP A 183 12.72 9.99 -1.64
CA ASP A 183 12.17 11.29 -1.25
C ASP A 183 10.86 11.14 -0.46
N PHE A 184 10.10 10.07 -0.71
CA PHE A 184 8.81 9.85 -0.05
C PHE A 184 8.49 8.37 0.18
N PHE A 185 8.10 8.00 1.39
CA PHE A 185 7.57 6.67 1.70
C PHE A 185 6.14 6.78 2.24
N SER A 186 5.17 6.23 1.51
CA SER A 186 3.78 6.04 1.96
C SER A 186 3.61 4.61 2.49
N LEU A 187 3.25 4.49 3.77
CA LEU A 187 3.08 3.22 4.47
C LEU A 187 1.66 3.11 5.05
N ASP A 188 0.85 2.24 4.44
CA ASP A 188 -0.51 1.91 4.85
C ASP A 188 -0.69 0.39 4.62
N VAL A 189 -0.44 -0.42 5.65
CA VAL A 189 -0.48 -1.90 5.55
C VAL A 189 -1.46 -2.50 6.55
N GLU A 190 -2.49 -1.71 6.91
CA GLU A 190 -3.64 -2.09 7.74
C GLU A 190 -3.25 -2.70 9.09
N GLY A 191 -2.27 -2.11 9.79
CA GLY A 191 -1.88 -2.45 11.16
C GLY A 191 -0.54 -3.16 11.29
N PHE A 192 0.11 -3.48 10.18
CA PHE A 192 1.42 -4.14 10.16
C PHE A 192 2.59 -3.15 9.97
N GLU A 193 2.37 -1.86 10.21
CA GLU A 193 3.32 -0.79 9.89
C GLU A 193 4.61 -0.93 10.70
N LEU A 194 4.52 -1.23 11.99
CA LEU A 194 5.72 -1.39 12.84
C LEU A 194 6.59 -2.55 12.35
N ASN A 195 6.00 -3.70 12.00
CA ASN A 195 6.72 -4.84 11.45
C ASN A 195 7.38 -4.50 10.11
N ALA A 196 6.68 -3.77 9.24
CA ALA A 196 7.25 -3.30 7.98
C ALA A 196 8.46 -2.38 8.20
N LEU A 197 8.37 -1.45 9.17
CA LEU A 197 9.48 -0.57 9.55
C LEU A 197 10.65 -1.33 10.19
N GLN A 198 10.37 -2.38 10.96
CA GLN A 198 11.41 -3.28 11.51
C GLN A 198 12.13 -4.11 10.45
N GLY A 199 11.61 -4.13 9.22
CA GLY A 199 12.26 -4.71 8.04
C GLY A 199 13.09 -3.71 7.23
N LEU A 200 13.26 -2.47 7.70
CA LEU A 200 14.03 -1.42 7.04
C LEU A 200 15.31 -1.11 7.82
N ASP A 201 16.44 -1.13 7.11
CA ASP A 201 17.73 -0.64 7.59
C ASP A 201 17.80 0.88 7.37
N PHE A 202 17.49 1.65 8.41
CA PHE A 202 17.46 3.11 8.35
C PHE A 202 18.84 3.76 8.20
N ASP A 203 19.92 3.07 8.56
CA ASP A 203 21.29 3.56 8.33
C ASP A 203 21.65 3.49 6.84
N LYS A 204 21.06 2.54 6.12
CA LYS A 204 21.26 2.37 4.67
C LYS A 204 20.24 3.15 3.84
N TYR A 205 18.97 3.11 4.24
CA TYR A 205 17.85 3.66 3.50
C TYR A 205 17.02 4.57 4.40
N LEU A 206 17.18 5.88 4.20
CA LEU A 206 16.49 6.90 4.99
C LEU A 206 15.60 7.77 4.09
N PRO A 207 14.32 7.39 3.87
CA PRO A 207 13.36 8.25 3.17
C PRO A 207 13.27 9.65 3.79
N GLU A 208 13.33 10.71 2.97
CA GLU A 208 13.26 12.09 3.49
C GLU A 208 11.94 12.38 4.21
N PHE A 209 10.82 11.98 3.60
CA PHE A 209 9.49 12.03 4.20
C PHE A 209 8.86 10.65 4.28
N MET A 210 8.21 10.38 5.40
CA MET A 210 7.47 9.13 5.61
C MET A 210 6.06 9.42 6.13
N LEU A 211 5.05 9.03 5.36
CA LEU A 211 3.65 9.03 5.79
C LEU A 211 3.29 7.65 6.30
N VAL A 212 2.86 7.55 7.56
CA VAL A 212 2.46 6.29 8.18
C VAL A 212 1.00 6.38 8.63
N GLU A 213 0.18 5.39 8.26
CA GLU A 213 -1.14 5.20 8.86
C GLU A 213 -1.00 4.49 10.22
N CYS A 214 -1.48 5.13 11.29
CA CYS A 214 -1.52 4.56 12.63
C CYS A 214 -2.98 4.44 13.07
N LEU A 215 -3.47 3.21 13.18
CA LEU A 215 -4.89 2.90 13.37
C LEU A 215 -5.44 3.35 14.72
N ASN A 216 -4.58 3.54 15.72
CA ASN A 216 -4.93 4.02 17.05
C ASN A 216 -3.74 4.74 17.72
N GLU A 217 -3.99 5.34 18.89
CA GLU A 217 -2.96 6.08 19.63
C GLU A 217 -1.78 5.18 20.06
N GLN A 218 -2.05 3.92 20.42
CA GLN A 218 -1.01 2.98 20.84
C GLN A 218 -0.01 2.71 19.69
N SER A 219 -0.52 2.31 18.52
CA SER A 219 0.31 2.09 17.32
C SER A 219 1.12 3.32 16.94
N PHE A 220 0.56 4.52 17.09
CA PHE A 220 1.28 5.76 16.87
C PHE A 220 2.44 5.95 17.85
N GLN A 221 2.24 5.72 19.14
CA GLN A 221 3.29 5.86 20.14
C GLN A 221 4.41 4.83 19.95
N GLU A 222 4.06 3.59 19.62
CA GLU A 222 5.04 2.52 19.35
C GLU A 222 5.90 2.83 18.12
N ILE A 223 5.27 3.20 17.00
CA ILE A 223 5.98 3.58 15.77
C ILE A 223 6.86 4.80 16.02
N LYS A 224 6.31 5.85 16.65
CA LYS A 224 7.06 7.08 16.96
C LYS A 224 8.27 6.80 17.84
N ALA A 225 8.14 5.92 18.85
CA ALA A 225 9.25 5.53 19.71
C ALA A 225 10.30 4.73 18.93
N TYR A 226 9.88 3.83 18.05
CA TYR A 226 10.78 3.00 17.25
C TYR A 226 11.66 3.81 16.28
N ILE A 227 11.08 4.82 15.62
CA ILE A 227 11.80 5.64 14.63
C ILE A 227 12.43 6.93 15.22
N ALA A 228 12.40 7.08 16.55
CA ALA A 228 12.72 8.35 17.22
C ALA A 228 14.15 8.84 16.96
N ASP A 229 15.11 7.95 16.72
CA ASP A 229 16.49 8.33 16.44
C ASP A 229 16.67 8.90 15.01
N TYR A 230 15.78 8.53 14.09
CA TYR A 230 15.90 8.84 12.66
C TYR A 230 14.94 9.93 12.19
N TYR A 231 13.78 10.09 12.86
CA TYR A 231 12.70 10.95 12.38
C TYR A 231 12.14 11.86 13.48
N ASP A 232 11.66 13.03 13.04
CA ASP A 232 10.78 13.89 13.82
C ASP A 232 9.37 13.87 13.24
N LEU A 233 8.37 13.97 14.13
CA LEU A 233 6.98 14.18 13.68
C LEU A 233 6.88 15.57 13.05
N PHE A 234 6.62 15.60 11.74
CA PHE A 234 6.51 16.83 10.98
C PHE A 234 5.07 17.36 10.97
N LYS A 235 4.08 16.48 10.76
CA LYS A 235 2.68 16.88 10.70
C LYS A 235 1.72 15.71 10.97
N LYS A 236 0.62 15.99 11.66
CA LYS A 236 -0.56 15.11 11.65
C LYS A 236 -1.44 15.46 10.44
N ALA A 237 -1.47 14.59 9.43
CA ALA A 237 -2.14 14.83 8.15
C ALA A 237 -3.63 14.44 8.17
N SER A 238 -4.02 13.49 9.02
CA SER A 238 -5.42 13.15 9.30
C SER A 238 -5.59 12.68 10.74
N GLN A 239 -6.73 12.06 11.09
CA GLN A 239 -6.90 11.41 12.40
C GLN A 239 -5.92 10.25 12.62
N VAL A 240 -5.57 9.54 11.56
CA VAL A 240 -4.72 8.33 11.59
C VAL A 240 -3.45 8.46 10.76
N ASP A 241 -3.32 9.48 9.90
CA ASP A 241 -2.15 9.65 9.03
C ASP A 241 -1.15 10.64 9.64
N TYR A 242 0.10 10.20 9.82
CA TYR A 242 1.19 10.97 10.42
C TYR A 242 2.36 11.08 9.45
N LEU A 243 2.78 12.31 9.15
CA LEU A 243 3.92 12.62 8.32
C LEU A 243 5.13 12.90 9.20
N PHE A 244 6.17 12.11 9.00
CA PHE A 244 7.48 12.22 9.63
C PHE A 244 8.49 12.76 8.62
N LYS A 245 9.49 13.49 9.11
CA LYS A 245 10.63 13.98 8.33
C LYS A 245 11.92 13.45 8.94
N SER A 246 12.84 12.96 8.11
CA SER A 246 14.14 12.47 8.57
C SER A 246 14.91 13.60 9.26
N LYS A 247 15.70 13.24 10.27
CA LYS A 247 16.68 14.13 10.90
C LYS A 247 17.87 14.34 9.95
N GLU A 248 18.43 15.54 9.99
CA GLU A 248 19.67 15.87 9.26
C GLU A 248 20.89 15.16 9.85
#